data_AF-A0A8S1R792-F1
#
_entry.id   AF-A0A8S1R792-F1
#
_cell.length_a   1.000
_cell.length_b   1.000
_cell.length_c   1.000
_cell.angle_alpha   90.00
_cell.angle_beta   90.00
_cell.angle_gamma   90.00
#
_symmetry.space_group_name_H-M   'P 1'
#
loop_
_entity.id
_entity.type
_entity.pdbx_description
1 polymer ?
#
loop_
_entity_poly.entity_id
_entity_poly.type
_entity_poly.pdbx_seq_one_letter_code
_entity_poly.pdbx_strand_id
1 'polypeptide(L)'
;MKNYVISAADQLIIQSGTPFSCEIVHPGQSCEMNILLNLPRIMKSNAKVYLPVHLIPFLLYKRKQLIKNPISTISRALVSYFKSICFLSFMVQILRYNWCKQKNLLKKVDPFVPSSGGFISSFALLLESNTRAMEICLSIVPRFCETVVNLLKSRGKMINIPHGDVIVFSFVIAIIHYYYQHDPKSLKSTYYKVFEKIWGIN
;
A
#
# COMPACT_ATOMS: atom_id res chain seq x y z
N MET A 1 14.23 15.65 -22.80
CA MET A 1 13.12 16.01 -21.89
C MET A 1 13.70 16.33 -20.53
N LYS A 2 13.65 17.62 -20.11
CA LYS A 2 14.17 18.06 -18.80
C LYS A 2 13.44 17.29 -17.69
N ASN A 3 14.20 16.78 -16.73
CA ASN A 3 13.66 16.24 -15.48
C ASN A 3 13.03 17.38 -14.69
N TYR A 4 11.79 17.75 -15.02
CA TYR A 4 11.04 18.67 -14.18
C TYR A 4 10.76 17.95 -12.86
N VAL A 5 11.41 18.43 -11.81
CA VAL A 5 11.17 18.04 -10.43
C VAL A 5 10.29 19.14 -9.86
N ILE A 6 9.12 18.76 -9.35
CA ILE A 6 8.17 19.69 -8.75
C ILE A 6 8.88 20.43 -7.61
N SER A 7 8.96 21.77 -7.70
CA SER A 7 9.64 22.61 -6.71
C SER A 7 8.98 22.47 -5.34
N ALA A 8 9.70 22.78 -4.25
CA ALA A 8 9.13 22.76 -2.91
C ALA A 8 7.93 23.71 -2.78
N ALA A 9 7.96 24.86 -3.45
CA ALA A 9 6.84 25.80 -3.50
C ALA A 9 5.61 25.20 -4.20
N ASP A 10 5.83 24.51 -5.31
CA ASP A 10 4.77 23.84 -6.08
C ASP A 10 4.14 22.68 -5.28
N GLN A 11 4.94 21.96 -4.48
CA GLN A 11 4.43 20.94 -3.58
C GLN A 11 3.52 21.53 -2.50
N LEU A 12 3.85 22.69 -1.95
CA LEU A 12 3.00 23.38 -0.98
C LEU A 12 1.67 23.81 -1.60
N ILE A 13 1.67 24.28 -2.85
CA ILE A 13 0.44 24.64 -3.59
C ILE A 13 -0.44 23.41 -3.85
N ILE A 14 0.17 22.26 -4.12
CA ILE A 14 -0.57 21.00 -4.29
C ILE A 14 -1.15 20.52 -2.94
N GLN A 15 -0.41 20.70 -1.85
CA GLN A 15 -0.82 20.28 -0.50
C GLN A 15 -1.82 21.22 0.15
N SER A 16 -1.87 22.50 -0.23
CA SER A 16 -2.77 23.50 0.34
C SER A 16 -4.25 23.22 0.04
N GLY A 17 -4.55 22.30 -0.88
CA GLY A 17 -5.92 22.01 -1.28
C GLY A 17 -6.56 23.12 -2.11
N THR A 18 -5.78 24.06 -2.63
CA THR A 18 -6.28 25.09 -3.55
C THR A 18 -6.27 24.59 -5.00
N PRO A 19 -7.22 25.01 -5.87
CA PRO A 19 -7.14 24.71 -7.30
C PRO A 19 -5.82 25.22 -7.89
N PHE A 20 -5.00 24.33 -8.44
CA PHE A 20 -3.69 24.65 -9.03
C PHE A 20 -3.65 24.37 -10.53
N SER A 21 -2.78 25.01 -11.32
CA SER A 21 -2.68 24.75 -12.77
C SER A 21 -2.05 23.38 -13.06
N CYS A 22 -2.55 22.66 -14.08
CA CYS A 22 -1.94 21.41 -14.54
C CYS A 22 -0.49 21.58 -15.01
N GLU A 23 -0.12 22.79 -15.43
CA GLU A 23 1.23 23.13 -15.84
C GLU A 23 2.28 22.92 -14.74
N ILE A 24 1.87 23.02 -13.47
CA ILE A 24 2.71 22.75 -12.29
C ILE A 24 3.05 21.26 -12.17
N VAL A 25 2.19 20.37 -12.64
CA VAL A 25 2.39 18.91 -12.53
C VAL A 25 3.04 18.35 -13.79
N HIS A 26 2.64 18.85 -14.96
CA HIS A 26 3.10 18.38 -16.26
C HIS A 26 3.19 19.54 -17.27
N PRO A 27 4.29 20.31 -17.27
CA PRO A 27 4.43 21.51 -18.10
C PRO A 27 4.41 21.14 -19.59
N GLY A 28 3.51 21.80 -20.35
CA GLY A 28 3.41 21.64 -21.81
C GLY A 28 2.94 20.27 -22.30
N GLN A 29 2.40 19.41 -21.43
CA GLN A 29 1.93 18.07 -21.78
C GLN A 29 0.45 17.91 -21.47
N SER A 30 -0.26 17.11 -22.26
CA SER A 30 -1.61 16.65 -21.90
C SER A 30 -1.53 15.64 -20.73
N CYS A 31 -2.60 15.54 -19.94
CA CYS A 31 -2.65 14.64 -18.79
C CYS A 31 -2.39 13.17 -19.19
N GLU A 32 -2.86 12.77 -20.38
CA GLU A 32 -2.71 11.42 -20.91
C GLU A 32 -1.27 11.15 -21.40
N MET A 33 -0.71 12.10 -22.15
CA MET A 33 0.66 11.98 -22.66
C MET A 33 1.68 11.94 -21.52
N ASN A 34 1.46 12.75 -20.48
CA ASN A 34 2.28 12.75 -19.28
C ASN A 34 2.34 11.38 -18.59
N ILE A 35 1.23 10.62 -18.59
CA ILE A 35 1.19 9.28 -17.99
C ILE A 35 2.05 8.32 -18.79
N LEU A 36 1.88 8.31 -20.12
CA LEU A 36 2.56 7.38 -20.99
C LEU A 36 4.07 7.63 -21.01
N LEU A 37 4.48 8.89 -21.11
CA LEU A 37 5.89 9.29 -21.15
C LEU A 37 6.61 9.02 -19.81
N ASN A 38 5.93 9.20 -18.68
CA ASN A 38 6.56 8.99 -17.37
C ASN A 38 6.48 7.54 -16.86
N LEU A 39 5.71 6.67 -17.50
CA LEU A 39 5.57 5.27 -17.10
C LEU A 39 6.93 4.55 -16.93
N PRO A 40 7.86 4.55 -17.93
CA PRO A 40 9.15 3.86 -17.77
C PRO A 40 10.02 4.47 -16.67
N ARG A 41 9.94 5.79 -16.47
CA ARG A 41 10.65 6.50 -15.40
C ARG A 41 10.15 6.04 -14.02
N ILE A 42 8.83 5.95 -13.86
CA ILE A 42 8.19 5.53 -12.60
C ILE A 42 8.47 4.06 -12.34
N MET A 43 8.36 3.20 -13.36
CA MET A 43 8.72 1.78 -13.25
C MET A 43 10.17 1.60 -12.79
N LYS A 44 11.12 2.36 -13.35
CA LYS A 44 12.54 2.32 -12.93
C LYS A 44 12.73 2.79 -11.49
N SER A 45 12.00 3.81 -11.06
CA SER A 45 12.03 4.31 -9.67
C SER A 45 11.48 3.27 -8.71
N ASN A 46 10.31 2.73 -9.02
CA ASN A 46 9.61 1.73 -8.24
C ASN A 46 10.40 0.42 -8.13
N ALA A 47 11.04 -0.01 -9.21
CA ALA A 47 11.94 -1.16 -9.23
C ALA A 47 13.05 -1.03 -8.18
N LYS A 48 13.72 0.12 -8.06
CA LYS A 48 14.79 0.31 -7.07
C LYS A 48 14.31 0.13 -5.63
N VAL A 49 13.11 0.62 -5.31
CA VAL A 49 12.54 0.56 -3.96
C VAL A 49 11.99 -0.84 -3.65
N TYR A 50 11.41 -1.53 -4.63
CA TYR A 50 10.78 -2.84 -4.43
C TYR A 50 11.74 -4.01 -4.60
N LEU A 51 12.89 -3.82 -5.25
CA LEU A 51 13.88 -4.87 -5.43
C LEU A 51 14.33 -5.49 -4.09
N PRO A 52 14.69 -4.74 -3.04
CA PRO A 52 15.07 -5.32 -1.75
C PRO A 52 13.91 -6.09 -1.09
N VAL A 53 12.69 -5.55 -1.18
CA VAL A 53 11.48 -6.18 -0.63
C VAL A 53 11.22 -7.54 -1.25
N HIS A 54 11.55 -7.72 -2.53
CA HIS A 54 11.44 -9.01 -3.21
C HIS A 54 12.65 -9.92 -3.00
N LEU A 55 13.84 -9.34 -3.05
CA LEU A 55 15.08 -10.07 -3.02
C LEU A 55 15.33 -10.67 -1.65
N ILE A 56 15.07 -9.94 -0.56
CA ILE A 56 15.36 -10.40 0.80
C ILE A 56 14.54 -11.65 1.17
N PRO A 57 13.19 -11.66 1.06
CA PRO A 57 12.41 -12.86 1.37
C PRO A 57 12.73 -14.01 0.41
N PHE A 58 12.98 -13.72 -0.87
CA PHE A 58 13.40 -14.74 -1.82
C PHE A 58 14.71 -15.40 -1.40
N LEU A 59 15.72 -14.59 -1.05
CA LEU A 59 17.00 -15.08 -0.57
C LEU A 59 16.89 -15.75 0.78
N LEU A 60 15.96 -15.41 1.67
CA LEU A 60 15.84 -16.08 2.98
C LEU A 60 15.08 -17.41 2.89
N TYR A 61 13.92 -17.41 2.24
CA TYR A 61 13.00 -18.55 2.29
C TYR A 61 13.19 -19.56 1.16
N LYS A 62 13.75 -19.16 0.01
CA LYS A 62 13.84 -20.01 -1.19
C LYS A 62 15.24 -20.58 -1.48
N ARG A 63 16.24 -20.41 -0.58
CA ARG A 63 17.63 -20.89 -0.78
C ARG A 63 17.73 -22.35 -1.23
N LYS A 64 17.04 -23.25 -0.52
CA LYS A 64 17.07 -24.69 -0.82
C LYS A 64 16.45 -25.03 -2.18
N GLN A 65 15.42 -24.28 -2.60
CA GLN A 65 14.78 -24.44 -3.91
C GLN A 65 15.63 -23.83 -5.03
N LEU A 66 16.36 -22.75 -4.76
CA LEU A 66 17.30 -22.11 -5.67
C LEU A 66 18.42 -23.08 -6.09
N ILE A 67 18.97 -23.84 -5.14
CA ILE A 67 20.06 -24.79 -5.38
C ILE A 67 19.57 -25.99 -6.21
N LYS A 68 18.35 -26.48 -5.95
CA LYS A 68 17.79 -27.64 -6.68
C LYS A 68 17.35 -27.31 -8.10
N ASN A 69 16.71 -26.16 -8.30
CA ASN A 69 16.14 -25.76 -9.60
C ASN A 69 16.32 -24.24 -9.82
N PRO A 70 17.49 -23.78 -10.28
CA PRO A 70 17.82 -22.35 -10.34
C PRO A 70 16.98 -21.59 -11.37
N ILE A 71 16.90 -22.09 -12.62
CA ILE A 71 16.29 -21.37 -13.74
C ILE A 71 14.79 -21.13 -13.51
N SER A 72 14.05 -22.19 -13.15
CA SER A 72 12.59 -22.10 -12.89
C SER A 72 12.27 -21.24 -11.66
N THR A 73 13.14 -21.23 -10.65
CA THR A 73 12.90 -20.44 -9.43
C THR A 73 13.17 -18.96 -9.67
N ILE A 74 14.22 -18.64 -10.43
CA ILE A 74 14.54 -17.26 -10.83
C ILE A 74 13.50 -16.71 -11.79
N SER A 75 13.06 -17.47 -12.81
CA SER A 75 12.06 -16.97 -13.77
C SER A 75 10.73 -16.63 -13.08
N ARG A 76 10.25 -17.50 -12.18
CA ARG A 76 9.05 -17.22 -11.36
C ARG A 76 9.23 -16.00 -10.46
N ALA A 77 10.41 -15.82 -9.87
CA ALA A 77 10.70 -14.64 -9.06
C ALA A 77 10.71 -13.36 -9.89
N LEU A 78 11.29 -13.39 -11.10
CA LEU A 78 11.30 -12.27 -12.04
C LEU A 78 9.90 -11.90 -12.52
N VAL A 79 9.07 -12.90 -12.87
CA VAL A 79 7.65 -12.67 -13.23
C VAL A 79 6.89 -12.04 -12.08
N SER A 80 7.06 -12.57 -10.86
CA SER A 80 6.43 -12.00 -9.66
C SER A 80 6.91 -10.58 -9.41
N TYR A 81 8.19 -10.29 -9.61
CA TYR A 81 8.77 -8.97 -9.41
C TYR A 81 8.25 -7.96 -10.46
N PHE A 82 8.21 -8.36 -11.73
CA PHE A 82 7.68 -7.54 -12.82
C PHE A 82 6.20 -7.21 -12.60
N LYS A 83 5.39 -8.22 -12.22
CA LYS A 83 3.97 -8.07 -11.88
C LYS A 83 3.75 -6.94 -10.86
N SER A 84 4.63 -6.82 -9.87
CA SER A 84 4.54 -5.84 -8.79
C SER A 84 5.01 -4.46 -9.15
N ILE A 85 6.07 -4.37 -9.96
CA ILE A 85 6.49 -3.09 -10.52
C ILE A 85 5.35 -2.52 -11.37
N CYS A 86 4.71 -3.37 -12.19
CA CYS A 86 3.55 -2.98 -12.97
C CYS A 86 2.40 -2.53 -12.08
N PHE A 87 1.97 -3.35 -11.11
CA PHE A 87 0.92 -3.01 -10.14
C PHE A 87 1.15 -1.62 -9.51
N LEU A 88 2.33 -1.41 -8.90
CA LEU A 88 2.62 -0.18 -8.18
C LEU A 88 2.67 1.03 -9.13
N SER A 89 3.25 0.86 -10.32
CA SER A 89 3.35 1.93 -11.30
C SER A 89 1.97 2.32 -11.85
N PHE A 90 1.12 1.34 -12.16
CA PHE A 90 -0.26 1.59 -12.57
C PHE A 90 -1.08 2.25 -11.47
N MET A 91 -0.98 1.78 -10.22
CA MET A 91 -1.67 2.38 -9.08
C MET A 91 -1.34 3.87 -8.95
N VAL A 92 -0.05 4.22 -8.96
CA VAL A 92 0.40 5.62 -8.86
C VAL A 92 -0.06 6.46 -10.05
N GLN A 93 0.03 5.93 -11.28
CA GLN A 93 -0.34 6.67 -12.48
C GLN A 93 -1.84 6.91 -12.58
N ILE A 94 -2.67 5.90 -12.24
CA ILE A 94 -4.14 6.02 -12.22
C ILE A 94 -4.56 7.06 -11.17
N LEU A 95 -3.93 7.07 -9.99
CA LEU A 95 -4.22 8.06 -8.97
C LEU A 95 -3.91 9.49 -9.45
N ARG A 96 -2.72 9.71 -10.03
CA ARG A 96 -2.31 11.02 -10.55
C ARG A 96 -3.21 11.50 -11.70
N TYR A 97 -3.60 10.59 -12.60
CA TYR A 97 -4.52 10.89 -13.69
C TYR A 97 -5.89 11.34 -13.18
N ASN A 98 -6.50 10.54 -12.30
CA ASN A 98 -7.82 10.82 -11.76
C ASN A 98 -7.84 12.15 -11.01
N TRP A 99 -6.81 12.42 -10.20
CA TRP A 99 -6.68 13.69 -9.50
C TRP A 99 -6.63 14.88 -10.48
N CYS A 100 -5.76 14.83 -11.49
CA CYS A 100 -5.68 15.93 -12.47
C CYS A 100 -7.00 16.12 -13.24
N LYS A 101 -7.62 15.03 -13.69
CA LYS A 101 -8.85 15.06 -14.49
C LYS A 101 -10.05 15.57 -13.68
N GLN A 102 -10.26 15.04 -12.48
CA GLN A 102 -11.37 15.46 -11.62
C GLN A 102 -11.21 16.90 -11.13
N LYS A 103 -9.98 17.34 -10.82
CA LYS A 103 -9.70 18.74 -10.48
C LYS A 103 -10.05 19.68 -11.63
N ASN A 104 -9.74 19.30 -12.88
CA ASN A 104 -10.09 20.09 -14.06
C ASN A 104 -11.59 20.10 -14.35
N LEU A 105 -12.28 18.97 -14.11
CA LEU A 105 -13.73 18.85 -14.33
C LEU A 105 -14.53 19.63 -13.28
N LEU A 106 -14.22 19.44 -12.00
CA LEU A 106 -14.98 20.01 -10.89
C LEU A 106 -14.55 21.45 -10.56
N LYS A 107 -13.38 21.90 -11.04
CA LYS A 107 -12.74 23.19 -10.69
C LYS A 107 -12.67 23.45 -9.17
N LYS A 108 -12.77 22.39 -8.37
CA LYS A 108 -12.76 22.37 -6.92
C LYS A 108 -11.85 21.25 -6.44
N VAL A 109 -11.30 21.42 -5.25
CA VAL A 109 -10.47 20.42 -4.58
C VAL A 109 -11.23 19.94 -3.36
N ASP A 110 -12.27 19.15 -3.59
CA ASP A 110 -13.04 18.53 -2.52
C ASP A 110 -12.33 17.24 -2.03
N PRO A 111 -12.46 16.87 -0.73
CA PRO A 111 -11.92 15.61 -0.20
C PRO A 111 -12.42 14.35 -0.94
N PHE A 112 -13.53 14.46 -1.67
CA PHE A 112 -14.05 13.39 -2.51
C PHE A 112 -13.10 13.04 -3.68
N VAL A 113 -12.41 14.03 -4.25
CA VAL A 113 -11.52 13.85 -5.41
C VAL A 113 -10.40 12.83 -5.13
N PRO A 114 -9.55 12.99 -4.09
CA PRO A 114 -8.52 12.00 -3.78
C PRO A 114 -9.12 10.66 -3.34
N SER A 115 -10.31 10.66 -2.71
CA SER A 115 -10.99 9.44 -2.27
C SER A 115 -11.42 8.56 -3.46
N SER A 116 -12.05 9.15 -4.49
CA SER A 116 -12.40 8.44 -5.71
C SER A 116 -11.18 7.98 -6.51
N GLY A 117 -10.13 8.81 -6.56
CA GLY A 117 -8.86 8.43 -7.20
C GLY A 117 -8.21 7.23 -6.52
N GLY A 118 -8.24 7.19 -5.18
CA GLY A 118 -7.82 6.04 -4.38
C GLY A 118 -8.58 4.78 -4.77
N PHE A 119 -9.91 4.84 -4.73
CA PHE A 119 -10.78 3.70 -5.08
C PHE A 119 -10.51 3.14 -6.48
N ILE A 120 -10.42 4.02 -7.49
CA ILE A 120 -10.14 3.60 -8.88
C ILE A 120 -8.73 3.02 -9.00
N SER A 121 -7.74 3.63 -8.34
CA SER A 121 -6.36 3.13 -8.36
C SER A 121 -6.20 1.76 -7.69
N SER A 122 -7.06 1.44 -6.70
CA SER A 122 -7.03 0.15 -6.01
C SER A 122 -7.34 -1.04 -6.92
N PHE A 123 -8.03 -0.85 -8.04
CA PHE A 123 -8.23 -1.92 -9.03
C PHE A 123 -6.93 -2.41 -9.65
N ALA A 124 -5.86 -1.61 -9.63
CA ALA A 124 -4.54 -2.07 -10.03
C ALA A 124 -4.05 -3.25 -9.17
N LEU A 125 -4.54 -3.41 -7.93
CA LEU A 125 -4.19 -4.52 -7.04
C LEU A 125 -4.56 -5.89 -7.61
N LEU A 126 -5.55 -5.95 -8.51
CA LEU A 126 -5.91 -7.18 -9.24
C LEU A 126 -4.77 -7.68 -10.14
N LEU A 127 -3.83 -6.79 -10.50
CA LEU A 127 -2.61 -7.17 -11.19
C LEU A 127 -1.60 -7.86 -10.29
N GLU A 128 -1.84 -8.07 -9.00
CA GLU A 128 -0.93 -8.80 -8.09
C GLU A 128 -1.42 -10.26 -7.90
N SER A 129 -0.64 -11.13 -7.24
CA SER A 129 -1.14 -12.48 -6.89
C SER A 129 -2.10 -12.41 -5.70
N ASN A 130 -3.12 -13.28 -5.65
CA ASN A 130 -4.13 -13.27 -4.57
C ASN A 130 -3.51 -13.36 -3.17
N THR A 131 -2.56 -14.28 -2.96
CA THR A 131 -1.87 -14.44 -1.67
C THR A 131 -1.19 -13.14 -1.23
N ARG A 132 -0.51 -12.46 -2.16
CA ARG A 132 0.18 -11.23 -1.84
C ARG A 132 -0.74 -10.03 -1.73
N ALA A 133 -1.80 -9.96 -2.54
CA ALA A 133 -2.82 -8.94 -2.41
C ALA A 133 -3.45 -9.00 -1.00
N MET A 134 -3.74 -10.20 -0.50
CA MET A 134 -4.20 -10.39 0.88
C MET A 134 -3.18 -9.90 1.93
N GLU A 135 -1.90 -10.25 1.77
CA GLU A 135 -0.84 -9.78 2.67
C GLU A 135 -0.72 -8.25 2.69
N ILE A 136 -0.79 -7.62 1.51
CA ILE A 136 -0.77 -6.16 1.36
C ILE A 136 -1.99 -5.53 2.05
N CYS A 137 -3.20 -6.04 1.78
CA CYS A 137 -4.42 -5.56 2.42
C CYS A 137 -4.33 -5.66 3.95
N LEU A 138 -3.95 -6.83 4.47
CA LEU A 138 -3.81 -7.05 5.91
C LEU A 138 -2.79 -6.10 6.55
N SER A 139 -1.73 -5.75 5.81
CA SER A 139 -0.69 -4.83 6.28
C SER A 139 -1.16 -3.36 6.30
N ILE A 140 -2.08 -2.97 5.40
CA ILE A 140 -2.55 -1.58 5.28
C ILE A 140 -3.73 -1.28 6.21
N VAL A 141 -4.61 -2.26 6.46
CA VAL A 141 -5.77 -2.11 7.36
C VAL A 141 -5.44 -1.43 8.70
N PRO A 142 -4.41 -1.85 9.47
CA PRO A 142 -4.10 -1.19 10.73
C PRO A 142 -3.69 0.28 10.56
N ARG A 143 -2.94 0.61 9.49
CA ARG A 143 -2.57 2.00 9.17
C ARG A 143 -3.77 2.84 8.77
N PHE A 144 -4.74 2.25 8.07
CA PHE A 144 -6.00 2.90 7.77
C PHE A 144 -6.79 3.20 9.05
N CYS A 145 -6.95 2.23 9.95
CA CYS A 145 -7.60 2.45 11.25
C CYS A 145 -6.92 3.55 12.07
N GLU A 146 -5.58 3.53 12.14
CA GLU A 146 -4.79 4.57 12.81
C GLU A 146 -5.05 5.96 12.20
N THR A 147 -5.10 6.05 10.87
CA THR A 147 -5.39 7.29 10.15
C THR A 147 -6.80 7.81 10.44
N VAL A 148 -7.80 6.91 10.46
CA VAL A 148 -9.19 7.27 10.79
C VAL A 148 -9.29 7.79 12.22
N VAL A 149 -8.65 7.13 13.17
CA VAL A 149 -8.59 7.57 14.58
C VAL A 149 -7.94 8.96 14.67
N ASN A 150 -6.80 9.17 14.02
CA ASN A 150 -6.12 10.48 14.02
C ASN A 150 -6.94 11.58 13.35
N LEU A 151 -7.71 11.26 12.30
CA LEU A 151 -8.65 12.18 11.67
C LEU A 151 -9.83 12.53 12.60
N LEU A 152 -10.34 11.57 13.35
CA LEU A 152 -11.39 11.83 14.35
C LEU A 152 -10.86 12.70 15.49
N LYS A 153 -9.62 12.46 15.94
CA LYS A 153 -8.93 13.32 16.92
C LYS A 153 -8.80 14.76 16.43
N SER A 154 -8.30 14.97 15.21
CA SER A 154 -8.09 16.32 14.67
C SER A 154 -9.40 17.09 14.47
N ARG A 155 -10.52 16.38 14.31
CA ARG A 155 -11.87 16.99 14.23
C ARG A 155 -12.57 17.14 15.59
N GLY A 156 -11.92 16.80 16.69
CA GLY A 156 -12.50 16.83 18.04
C GLY A 156 -13.68 15.86 18.24
N LYS A 157 -13.83 14.86 17.36
CA LYS A 157 -14.94 13.89 17.40
C LYS A 157 -14.59 12.58 18.09
N MET A 158 -13.37 12.44 18.60
CA MET A 158 -12.93 11.22 19.25
C MET A 158 -13.24 11.26 20.74
N ILE A 159 -13.87 10.19 21.22
CA ILE A 159 -14.05 9.95 22.66
C ILE A 159 -12.68 9.61 23.25
N ASN A 160 -12.20 10.43 24.19
CA ASN A 160 -10.94 10.18 24.88
C ASN A 160 -11.17 9.19 26.02
N ILE A 161 -10.91 7.90 25.76
CA ILE A 161 -10.99 6.85 26.78
C ILE A 161 -9.61 6.68 27.40
N PRO A 162 -9.44 6.89 28.72
CA PRO A 162 -8.18 6.61 29.41
C PRO A 162 -7.74 5.17 29.17
N HIS A 163 -6.49 4.96 28.74
CA HIS A 163 -5.93 3.63 28.44
C HIS A 163 -6.70 2.79 27.40
N GLY A 164 -7.38 3.44 26.44
CA GLY A 164 -8.15 2.73 25.41
C GLY A 164 -7.33 1.76 24.54
N ASP A 165 -6.05 2.03 24.35
CA ASP A 165 -5.09 1.13 23.69
C ASP A 165 -4.89 -0.17 24.47
N VAL A 166 -4.79 -0.11 25.80
CA VAL A 166 -4.69 -1.28 26.68
C VAL A 166 -5.96 -2.12 26.62
N ILE A 167 -7.13 -1.48 26.58
CA ILE A 167 -8.43 -2.16 26.47
C ILE A 167 -8.51 -2.92 25.14
N VAL A 168 -8.20 -2.26 24.02
CA VAL A 168 -8.20 -2.89 22.70
C VAL A 168 -7.21 -4.05 22.65
N PHE A 169 -6.01 -3.86 23.18
CA PHE A 169 -5.00 -4.92 23.23
C PHE A 169 -5.49 -6.13 24.06
N SER A 170 -6.01 -5.89 25.25
CA SER A 170 -6.52 -6.93 26.15
C SER A 170 -7.66 -7.71 25.49
N PHE A 171 -8.55 -7.01 24.80
CA PHE A 171 -9.66 -7.63 24.06
C PHE A 171 -9.17 -8.52 22.92
N VAL A 172 -8.20 -8.06 22.12
CA VAL A 172 -7.60 -8.85 21.04
C VAL A 172 -6.91 -10.11 21.58
N ILE A 173 -6.13 -9.98 22.65
CA ILE A 173 -5.48 -11.12 23.30
C ILE A 173 -6.52 -12.11 23.86
N ALA A 174 -7.60 -11.62 24.48
CA ALA A 174 -8.69 -12.46 24.97
C ALA A 174 -9.35 -13.27 23.84
N ILE A 175 -9.61 -12.66 22.68
CA ILE A 175 -10.16 -13.35 21.51
C ILE A 175 -9.20 -14.45 21.03
N ILE A 176 -7.92 -14.13 20.85
CA ILE A 176 -6.93 -15.10 20.36
C ILE A 176 -6.83 -16.27 21.34
N HIS A 177 -6.81 -16.00 22.64
CA HIS A 177 -6.75 -17.02 23.68
C HIS A 177 -8.00 -17.91 23.71
N TYR A 178 -9.19 -17.32 23.51
CA TYR A 178 -10.44 -18.08 23.39
C TYR A 178 -10.39 -19.10 22.24
N TYR A 179 -9.95 -18.67 21.06
CA TYR A 179 -9.79 -19.56 19.90
C TYR A 179 -8.69 -20.59 20.11
N TYR A 180 -7.60 -20.23 20.79
CA TYR A 180 -6.55 -21.18 21.14
C TYR A 180 -7.07 -22.32 22.02
N GLN A 181 -7.96 -22.04 22.99
CA GLN A 181 -8.53 -23.05 23.87
C GLN A 181 -9.63 -23.90 23.21
N HIS A 182 -10.52 -23.30 22.41
CA HIS A 182 -11.73 -23.99 21.93
C HIS A 182 -11.62 -24.50 20.49
N ASP A 183 -10.88 -23.82 19.61
CA ASP A 183 -10.72 -24.22 18.21
C ASP A 183 -9.34 -23.81 17.64
N PRO A 184 -8.27 -24.54 18.02
CA PRO A 184 -6.91 -24.20 17.59
C PRO A 184 -6.70 -24.31 16.07
N LYS A 185 -7.61 -24.99 15.34
CA LYS A 185 -7.52 -25.14 13.88
C LYS A 185 -7.79 -23.84 13.13
N SER A 186 -8.54 -22.91 13.74
CA SER A 186 -8.83 -21.60 13.18
C SER A 186 -7.64 -20.63 13.26
N LEU A 187 -6.62 -20.93 14.07
CA LEU A 187 -5.43 -20.11 14.21
C LEU A 187 -4.38 -20.43 13.14
N LYS A 188 -3.74 -19.39 12.57
CA LYS A 188 -2.56 -19.58 11.72
C LYS A 188 -1.49 -20.32 12.51
N SER A 189 -0.89 -21.34 11.90
CA SER A 189 0.10 -22.21 12.54
C SER A 189 1.27 -21.46 13.20
N THR A 190 1.65 -20.29 12.67
CA THR A 190 2.65 -19.42 13.31
C THR A 190 2.19 -18.89 14.67
N TYR A 191 0.94 -18.41 14.77
CA TYR A 191 0.39 -17.90 16.03
C TYR A 191 0.19 -19.04 17.02
N TYR A 192 -0.37 -20.17 16.56
CA TYR A 192 -0.53 -21.37 17.40
C TYR A 192 0.78 -21.78 18.06
N LYS A 193 1.88 -21.91 17.31
CA LYS A 193 3.19 -22.30 17.84
C LYS A 193 3.76 -21.32 18.87
N VAL A 194 3.49 -20.02 18.69
CA VAL A 194 3.91 -19.01 19.67
C VAL A 194 3.12 -19.17 20.97
N PHE A 195 1.80 -19.36 20.86
CA PHE A 195 0.94 -19.56 22.03
C PHE A 195 1.23 -20.88 22.74
N GLU A 196 1.42 -21.96 21.99
CA GLU A 196 1.85 -23.26 22.51
C GLU A 196 3.17 -23.16 23.28
N LYS A 197 4.13 -22.37 22.79
CA LYS A 197 5.40 -22.16 23.49
C LYS A 197 5.25 -21.38 24.81
N ILE A 198 4.33 -20.42 24.86
CA ILE A 198 4.17 -19.55 26.04
C ILE A 198 3.27 -20.20 27.10
N TRP A 199 2.16 -20.84 26.69
CA TRP A 199 1.13 -21.36 27.59
C TRP A 199 1.13 -22.89 27.71
N GLY A 200 1.93 -23.61 26.92
CA GLY A 200 1.97 -25.07 26.93
C GLY A 200 1.03 -25.69 25.89
N ILE A 201 0.86 -27.01 25.94
CA ILE A 201 -0.14 -27.72 25.12
C ILE A 201 -1.36 -27.91 26.01
N ASN A 202 -2.54 -27.53 25.53
CA ASN A 202 -3.82 -27.90 26.14
C ASN A 202 -4.13 -29.37 25.89
#